data_AF-A0A521H9F2-F1
#
_entry.id   AF-A0A521H9F2-F1
#
_cell.length_a   1.000
_cell.length_b   1.000
_cell.length_c   1.000
_cell.angle_alpha   90.00
_cell.angle_beta   90.00
_cell.angle_gamma   90.00
#
_symmetry.space_group_name_H-M   'P 1'
#
loop_
_entity.id
_entity.type
_entity.pdbx_description
1 polymer ?
#
loop_
_entity_poly.entity_id
_entity_poly.type
_entity_poly.pdbx_seq_one_letter_code
_entity_poly.pdbx_strand_id
1 'polypeptide(L)'
;MKSSLNNHSFIRHEIPGLSNLLAGETRPFRTQTEDKVMSLKMMVSFLLRSSVLATIPIAAVAQACSPWKCGPVQPWVEMSVEAVNPAAALVEHDPIDVTVTATLKGIATTTLRSGRLCIREQTPDCVDVDLQKDSTVRRTIRTQAPAAGVAVPIEAFYCEVESDSNGECVEKFSSGSGQRVAIGARYEVILQSFEILHTRARQSDSVKVSLAGVAGATAATDSQLCDIVGPPTYCVGPTVQGDFHGGEVMARGDIRVGPFTLIPESGPDLNLLTVITNSGHSYNEKAFLAFMNLMNTFGAGIYGSLEQSGGSELESATKTLNDAMVADCDGVVLSQMQILLNRTVEGQYASTLDARTRDNGFWVLQTKIDERANNVNCGDSSKYRATLRVVRTSWRAPNDNFDGQERIVLSDFSEESAPRYCPHGSAVVEVGCSGRYCDNLHLVCGRYAREFVFGHRDIDSHQWSGWYSEEDGGHPPGWLDPAPITGFVTGVDCRGDYCDDLRVDSDAAQSPVGEGAPVGVVSEETAPARCPAGQFVTKLLCSGSYCDNISVWCSQ
;
A
#
# COMPACT_ATOMS: atom_id res chain seq x y z
N MET A 1 54.06 -39.98 -17.04
CA MET A 1 53.40 -41.30 -16.89
C MET A 1 51.99 -41.21 -17.50
N LYS A 2 51.36 -42.34 -17.85
CA LYS A 2 50.09 -42.42 -18.59
C LYS A 2 48.84 -42.34 -17.67
N SER A 3 47.67 -42.29 -18.32
CA SER A 3 46.30 -42.60 -17.84
C SER A 3 45.48 -41.40 -17.32
N SER A 4 44.15 -41.35 -17.51
CA SER A 4 43.31 -41.91 -18.59
C SER A 4 41.98 -41.16 -18.59
N LEU A 5 41.48 -40.76 -19.75
CA LEU A 5 40.07 -40.36 -19.90
C LEU A 5 39.21 -41.64 -19.89
N ASN A 6 38.05 -41.59 -19.23
CA ASN A 6 37.01 -42.61 -19.34
C ASN A 6 35.66 -41.92 -19.61
N ASN A 7 34.99 -42.37 -20.67
CA ASN A 7 33.64 -41.95 -21.03
C ASN A 7 32.63 -42.53 -20.03
N HIS A 8 31.61 -41.75 -19.66
CA HIS A 8 30.34 -42.30 -19.17
C HIS A 8 29.25 -42.13 -20.22
N SER A 9 28.65 -43.26 -20.59
CA SER A 9 27.53 -43.38 -21.52
C SER A 9 26.22 -42.88 -20.91
N PHE A 10 25.49 -42.02 -21.61
CA PHE A 10 24.10 -41.71 -21.29
C PHE A 10 23.19 -42.92 -21.62
N ILE A 11 22.45 -43.42 -20.63
CA ILE A 11 21.33 -44.34 -20.85
C ILE A 11 20.05 -43.48 -20.91
N ARG A 12 19.38 -43.46 -22.07
CA ARG A 12 17.99 -42.99 -22.17
C ARG A 12 17.06 -44.10 -21.68
N HIS A 13 16.29 -43.83 -20.63
CA HIS A 13 15.05 -44.55 -20.40
C HIS A 13 13.91 -43.78 -21.05
N GLU A 14 13.26 -44.39 -22.04
CA GLU A 14 12.01 -43.90 -22.61
C GLU A 14 10.85 -44.35 -21.71
N ILE A 15 9.97 -43.42 -21.33
CA ILE A 15 8.72 -43.71 -20.62
C ILE A 15 7.60 -43.74 -21.67
N PRO A 16 6.98 -44.90 -21.95
CA PRO A 16 5.90 -44.98 -22.92
C PRO A 16 4.53 -44.70 -22.27
N GLY A 17 3.78 -43.71 -22.79
CA GLY A 17 2.35 -43.57 -22.50
C GLY A 17 1.84 -42.15 -22.23
N LEU A 18 1.81 -41.28 -23.25
CA LEU A 18 1.13 -39.97 -23.14
C LEU A 18 0.57 -39.44 -24.48
N SER A 19 0.30 -40.32 -25.44
CA SER A 19 0.05 -39.95 -26.85
C SER A 19 -1.42 -40.08 -27.33
N ASN A 20 -2.39 -40.33 -26.44
CA ASN A 20 -3.76 -40.73 -26.81
C ASN A 20 -4.89 -39.80 -26.31
N LEU A 21 -4.64 -38.50 -26.13
CA LEU A 21 -5.66 -37.54 -25.65
C LEU A 21 -5.97 -36.36 -26.60
N LEU A 22 -5.40 -36.34 -27.81
CA LEU A 22 -5.64 -35.28 -28.81
C LEU A 22 -6.02 -35.87 -30.19
N ALA A 23 -7.18 -36.54 -30.23
CA ALA A 23 -7.81 -37.00 -31.48
C ALA A 23 -9.34 -37.04 -31.36
N GLY A 24 -9.96 -35.88 -31.12
CA GLY A 24 -11.43 -35.72 -31.11
C GLY A 24 -11.97 -35.43 -32.51
N GLU A 25 -12.82 -36.32 -33.04
CA GLU A 25 -13.48 -36.13 -34.35
C GLU A 25 -14.35 -34.85 -34.39
N THR A 26 -14.16 -34.02 -35.41
CA THR A 26 -15.12 -32.98 -35.77
C THR A 26 -16.34 -33.60 -36.48
N ARG A 27 -17.47 -33.71 -35.78
CA ARG A 27 -18.77 -34.02 -36.40
C ARG A 27 -19.64 -32.76 -36.51
N PRO A 28 -20.22 -32.45 -37.68
CA PRO A 28 -21.03 -31.24 -37.85
C PRO A 28 -22.38 -31.39 -37.15
N PHE A 29 -22.73 -30.39 -36.32
CA PHE A 29 -24.03 -30.33 -35.68
C PHE A 29 -25.12 -30.02 -36.72
N ARG A 30 -26.15 -30.88 -36.75
CA ARG A 30 -27.31 -30.73 -37.63
C ARG A 30 -28.34 -29.84 -36.95
N THR A 31 -28.65 -28.69 -37.55
CA THR A 31 -29.73 -27.82 -37.08
C THR A 31 -31.08 -28.49 -37.31
N GLN A 32 -31.86 -28.65 -36.24
CA GLN A 32 -33.31 -28.88 -36.33
C GLN A 32 -34.03 -27.64 -35.80
N THR A 33 -34.59 -26.88 -36.74
CA THR A 33 -35.72 -25.99 -36.50
C THR A 33 -36.98 -26.83 -36.30
N GLU A 34 -37.69 -26.66 -35.18
CA GLU A 34 -39.17 -26.59 -35.16
C GLU A 34 -39.71 -26.15 -33.79
N ASP A 35 -40.50 -25.08 -33.84
CA ASP A 35 -41.69 -24.76 -33.05
C ASP A 35 -41.84 -25.21 -31.60
N LYS A 36 -41.98 -24.20 -30.71
CA LYS A 36 -43.10 -24.17 -29.76
C LYS A 36 -43.50 -22.74 -29.35
N VAL A 37 -44.59 -22.27 -29.95
CA VAL A 37 -45.30 -21.05 -29.55
C VAL A 37 -46.30 -21.38 -28.44
N MET A 38 -46.11 -20.83 -27.24
CA MET A 38 -47.15 -20.58 -26.23
C MET A 38 -46.68 -19.39 -25.37
N SER A 39 -47.21 -18.19 -25.57
CA SER A 39 -48.50 -17.72 -25.06
C SER A 39 -48.55 -17.54 -23.54
N LEU A 40 -48.10 -16.36 -23.07
CA LEU A 40 -48.54 -15.82 -21.78
C LEU A 40 -48.76 -14.29 -21.88
N LYS A 41 -49.93 -13.91 -22.43
CA LYS A 41 -50.51 -12.58 -22.22
C LYS A 41 -51.50 -12.65 -21.05
N MET A 42 -51.26 -11.91 -19.97
CA MET A 42 -52.29 -11.07 -19.32
C MET A 42 -51.74 -10.26 -18.15
N MET A 43 -52.28 -9.03 -18.03
CA MET A 43 -52.45 -8.25 -16.80
C MET A 43 -51.24 -8.04 -15.86
N VAL A 44 -50.56 -6.89 -15.99
CA VAL A 44 -50.81 -5.76 -15.07
C VAL A 44 -50.84 -4.47 -15.90
N SER A 45 -51.97 -3.76 -15.88
CA SER A 45 -52.10 -2.41 -16.41
C SER A 45 -52.92 -1.61 -15.42
N PHE A 46 -52.28 -0.72 -14.65
CA PHE A 46 -52.98 0.30 -13.86
C PHE A 46 -52.05 1.50 -13.59
N LEU A 47 -52.53 2.70 -13.96
CA LEU A 47 -52.03 4.03 -13.54
C LEU A 47 -50.65 4.53 -14.04
N LEU A 48 -50.55 4.76 -15.35
CA LEU A 48 -49.83 5.93 -15.85
C LEU A 48 -50.59 7.21 -15.43
N ARG A 49 -50.17 7.86 -14.33
CA ARG A 49 -50.54 9.26 -14.06
C ARG A 49 -49.57 10.17 -14.80
N SER A 50 -50.06 10.77 -15.88
CA SER A 50 -49.36 11.75 -16.70
C SER A 50 -49.08 13.03 -15.91
N SER A 51 -47.96 13.09 -15.20
CA SER A 51 -47.43 14.34 -14.64
C SER A 51 -46.61 15.05 -15.71
N VAL A 52 -47.29 15.85 -16.55
CA VAL A 52 -46.62 16.79 -17.46
C VAL A 52 -46.05 17.93 -16.63
N LEU A 53 -44.87 17.71 -16.05
CA LEU A 53 -44.02 18.78 -15.55
C LEU A 53 -43.50 19.55 -16.76
N ALA A 54 -44.17 20.65 -17.08
CA ALA A 54 -43.68 21.62 -18.04
C ALA A 54 -42.36 22.20 -17.51
N THR A 55 -41.24 21.68 -18.00
CA THR A 55 -39.92 22.29 -17.83
C THR A 55 -39.91 23.61 -18.58
N ILE A 56 -40.36 24.68 -17.92
CA ILE A 56 -40.15 26.04 -18.39
C ILE A 56 -38.62 26.24 -18.42
N PRO A 57 -37.99 26.45 -19.59
CA PRO A 57 -36.59 26.85 -19.61
C PRO A 57 -36.54 28.25 -19.03
N ILE A 58 -36.15 28.36 -17.75
CA ILE A 58 -35.73 29.62 -17.16
C ILE A 58 -34.37 29.94 -17.77
N ALA A 59 -34.41 30.41 -19.02
CA ALA A 59 -33.32 31.16 -19.60
C ALA A 59 -33.20 32.43 -18.76
N ALA A 60 -32.34 32.38 -17.74
CA ALA A 60 -31.86 33.54 -17.03
C ALA A 60 -31.01 34.35 -18.03
N VAL A 61 -31.69 35.09 -18.91
CA VAL A 61 -31.07 36.08 -19.78
C VAL A 61 -30.45 37.10 -18.84
N ALA A 62 -29.13 37.03 -18.66
CA ALA A 62 -28.38 37.98 -17.86
C ALA A 62 -28.69 39.38 -18.42
N GLN A 63 -29.56 40.10 -17.72
CA GLN A 63 -30.11 41.35 -18.22
C GLN A 63 -28.98 42.36 -18.23
N ALA A 64 -28.43 42.60 -19.43
CA ALA A 64 -27.24 43.41 -19.61
C ALA A 64 -27.40 44.74 -18.88
N CYS A 65 -26.63 44.93 -17.80
CA CYS A 65 -26.79 46.09 -16.96
C CYS A 65 -26.57 47.35 -17.80
N SER A 66 -27.48 48.31 -17.67
CA SER A 66 -27.36 49.60 -18.35
C SER A 66 -25.98 50.20 -18.02
N PRO A 67 -25.22 50.73 -19.01
CA PRO A 67 -23.79 51.06 -18.86
C PRO A 67 -23.48 52.12 -17.78
N TRP A 68 -24.50 52.78 -17.23
CA TRP A 68 -24.42 53.77 -16.14
C TRP A 68 -24.66 53.18 -14.74
N LYS A 69 -25.09 51.91 -14.64
CA LYS A 69 -25.44 51.23 -13.37
C LYS A 69 -24.46 50.12 -12.97
N CYS A 70 -23.63 49.64 -13.88
CA CYS A 70 -22.38 49.00 -13.46
C CYS A 70 -21.48 50.08 -12.86
N GLY A 71 -20.90 49.80 -11.69
CA GLY A 71 -19.77 50.59 -11.19
C GLY A 71 -18.58 50.53 -12.17
N PRO A 72 -17.54 51.36 -11.98
CA PRO A 72 -16.34 51.29 -12.80
C PRO A 72 -15.82 49.85 -12.81
N VAL A 73 -15.67 49.28 -14.00
CA VAL A 73 -15.22 47.89 -14.16
C VAL A 73 -13.81 47.77 -13.57
N GLN A 74 -13.71 47.13 -12.40
CA GLN A 74 -12.43 46.91 -11.75
C GLN A 74 -11.56 46.02 -12.64
N PRO A 75 -10.24 46.25 -12.70
CA PRO A 75 -9.35 45.38 -13.46
C PRO A 75 -9.38 43.97 -12.87
N TRP A 76 -9.27 42.96 -13.73
CA TRP A 76 -9.23 41.55 -13.36
C TRP A 76 -8.10 40.83 -14.08
N VAL A 77 -7.57 39.78 -13.46
CA VAL A 77 -6.56 38.93 -14.09
C VAL A 77 -7.25 37.73 -14.73
N GLU A 78 -7.19 37.66 -16.06
CA GLU A 78 -7.57 36.47 -16.82
C GLU A 78 -6.40 35.48 -16.78
N MET A 79 -6.62 34.25 -16.30
CA MET A 79 -5.56 33.24 -16.15
C MET A 79 -5.96 31.92 -16.79
N SER A 80 -4.98 31.18 -17.31
CA SER A 80 -5.17 29.81 -17.75
C SER A 80 -3.93 28.95 -17.45
N VAL A 81 -4.17 27.69 -17.06
CA VAL A 81 -3.13 26.66 -17.09
C VAL A 81 -3.01 26.20 -18.54
N GLU A 82 -1.80 26.30 -19.09
CA GLU A 82 -1.50 26.03 -20.50
C GLU A 82 -0.90 24.62 -20.69
N ALA A 83 -0.09 24.18 -19.72
CA ALA A 83 0.54 22.87 -19.74
C ALA A 83 0.87 22.39 -18.32
N VAL A 84 0.92 21.07 -18.17
CA VAL A 84 1.41 20.37 -16.97
C VAL A 84 2.46 19.36 -17.46
N ASN A 85 3.62 19.33 -16.81
CA ASN A 85 4.72 18.43 -17.16
C ASN A 85 5.17 17.61 -15.93
N PRO A 86 5.21 16.26 -16.01
CA PRO A 86 4.78 15.44 -17.15
C PRO A 86 3.26 15.50 -17.38
N ALA A 87 2.83 15.37 -18.63
CA ALA A 87 1.41 15.50 -19.01
C ALA A 87 0.58 14.21 -18.79
N ALA A 88 1.23 13.11 -18.43
CA ALA A 88 0.65 11.78 -18.22
C ALA A 88 1.51 10.99 -17.23
N ALA A 89 0.97 9.87 -16.72
CA ALA A 89 1.61 9.04 -15.69
C ALA A 89 1.97 9.83 -14.40
N LEU A 90 1.17 10.88 -14.10
CA LEU A 90 1.24 11.60 -12.84
C LEU A 90 0.89 10.66 -11.69
N VAL A 91 1.65 10.73 -10.61
CA VAL A 91 1.31 10.16 -9.31
C VAL A 91 1.09 11.32 -8.35
N GLU A 92 0.12 11.21 -7.44
CA GLU A 92 -0.11 12.24 -6.43
C GLU A 92 1.16 12.54 -5.63
N HIS A 93 1.36 13.81 -5.30
CA HIS A 93 2.52 14.37 -4.61
C HIS A 93 3.91 14.17 -5.26
N ASP A 94 4.01 13.54 -6.45
CA ASP A 94 5.21 13.62 -7.29
C ASP A 94 5.37 15.06 -7.83
N PRO A 95 6.60 15.54 -8.07
CA PRO A 95 6.85 16.91 -8.51
C PRO A 95 6.40 17.13 -9.96
N ILE A 96 5.71 18.25 -10.21
CA ILE A 96 5.24 18.67 -11.54
C ILE A 96 5.65 20.12 -11.84
N ASP A 97 5.76 20.44 -13.13
CA ASP A 97 5.91 21.80 -13.63
C ASP A 97 4.59 22.25 -14.28
N VAL A 98 3.93 23.24 -13.69
CA VAL A 98 2.67 23.81 -14.20
C VAL A 98 2.96 25.13 -14.91
N THR A 99 2.66 25.22 -16.20
CA THR A 99 2.81 26.46 -16.97
C THR A 99 1.50 27.23 -16.97
N VAL A 100 1.53 28.43 -16.39
CA VAL A 100 0.39 29.34 -16.25
C VAL A 100 0.62 30.58 -17.10
N THR A 101 -0.44 31.02 -17.77
CA THR A 101 -0.51 32.36 -18.39
C THR A 101 -1.47 33.25 -17.61
N ALA A 102 -1.11 34.53 -17.48
CA ALA A 102 -1.92 35.55 -16.80
C ALA A 102 -1.92 36.86 -17.59
N THR A 103 -3.11 37.44 -17.81
CA THR A 103 -3.32 38.67 -18.58
C THR A 103 -4.17 39.65 -17.79
N LEU A 104 -3.66 40.86 -17.55
CA LEU A 104 -4.41 41.90 -16.85
C LEU A 104 -5.39 42.59 -17.80
N LYS A 105 -6.70 42.42 -17.57
CA LYS A 105 -7.78 43.05 -18.31
C LYS A 105 -8.37 44.21 -17.51
N GLY A 106 -8.77 45.29 -18.18
CA GLY A 106 -9.37 46.45 -17.51
C GLY A 106 -9.22 47.75 -18.31
N ILE A 107 -10.04 48.76 -17.97
CA ILE A 107 -10.26 49.87 -18.90
C ILE A 107 -9.15 50.95 -18.83
N ALA A 108 -8.63 51.34 -17.65
CA ALA A 108 -8.05 52.67 -17.50
C ALA A 108 -6.63 52.84 -16.89
N THR A 109 -5.97 51.80 -16.34
CA THR A 109 -4.72 52.00 -15.58
C THR A 109 -3.48 51.47 -16.30
N THR A 110 -2.49 52.34 -16.53
CA THR A 110 -1.13 51.98 -16.97
C THR A 110 -0.21 51.54 -15.83
N THR A 111 -0.69 51.56 -14.59
CA THR A 111 0.07 51.10 -13.42
C THR A 111 0.35 49.61 -13.52
N LEU A 112 1.63 49.27 -13.40
CA LEU A 112 2.13 47.92 -13.14
C LEU A 112 1.43 47.35 -11.91
N ARG A 113 0.97 46.10 -11.97
CA ARG A 113 0.50 45.34 -10.80
C ARG A 113 1.48 44.22 -10.48
N SER A 114 2.23 44.37 -9.39
CA SER A 114 3.08 43.33 -8.83
C SER A 114 2.24 42.41 -7.95
N GLY A 115 2.43 41.10 -8.09
CA GLY A 115 1.74 40.08 -7.29
C GLY A 115 2.38 38.72 -7.52
N ARG A 116 1.69 37.65 -7.14
CA ARG A 116 2.17 36.27 -7.31
C ARG A 116 1.17 35.43 -8.09
N LEU A 117 1.68 34.60 -8.99
CA LEU A 117 0.94 33.45 -9.53
C LEU A 117 1.28 32.24 -8.70
N CYS A 118 0.25 31.53 -8.25
CA CYS A 118 0.37 30.36 -7.39
C CYS A 118 -0.48 29.21 -7.92
N ILE A 119 -0.11 27.97 -7.59
CA ILE A 119 -0.97 26.80 -7.76
C ILE A 119 -1.65 26.49 -6.43
N ARG A 120 -2.95 26.16 -6.46
CA ARG A 120 -3.73 25.80 -5.26
C ARG A 120 -3.44 24.36 -4.88
N GLU A 121 -2.47 24.21 -3.99
CA GLU A 121 -2.02 22.97 -3.36
C GLU A 121 -2.10 23.12 -1.82
N GLN A 122 -1.78 22.06 -1.05
CA GLN A 122 -1.66 22.16 0.41
C GLN A 122 -0.53 23.13 0.85
N THR A 123 0.52 23.26 0.04
CA THR A 123 1.56 24.28 0.18
C THR A 123 1.64 25.07 -1.12
N PRO A 124 1.17 26.33 -1.18
CA PRO A 124 1.11 27.07 -2.43
C PRO A 124 2.51 27.49 -2.90
N ASP A 125 3.03 26.81 -3.92
CA ASP A 125 4.19 27.28 -4.67
C ASP A 125 3.80 28.49 -5.52
N CYS A 126 4.55 29.58 -5.37
CA CYS A 126 4.24 30.88 -5.96
C CYS A 126 5.45 31.47 -6.69
N VAL A 127 5.19 32.21 -7.77
CA VAL A 127 6.20 32.97 -8.53
C VAL A 127 5.75 34.41 -8.66
N ASP A 128 6.63 35.35 -8.29
CA ASP A 128 6.37 36.79 -8.44
C ASP A 128 6.22 37.18 -9.93
N VAL A 129 5.22 38.02 -10.21
CA VAL A 129 4.93 38.57 -11.54
C VAL A 129 4.55 40.04 -11.49
N ASP A 130 4.99 40.77 -12.51
CA ASP A 130 4.54 42.12 -12.80
C ASP A 130 3.62 42.09 -14.03
N LEU A 131 2.36 42.48 -13.84
CA LEU A 131 1.36 42.52 -14.91
C LEU A 131 1.16 43.96 -15.40
N GLN A 132 1.27 44.16 -16.71
CA GLN A 132 0.82 45.38 -17.39
C GLN A 132 -0.51 45.13 -18.10
N LYS A 133 -1.33 46.17 -18.26
CA LYS A 133 -2.60 46.10 -18.98
C LYS A 133 -2.41 45.46 -20.37
N ASP A 134 -3.27 44.49 -20.70
CA ASP A 134 -3.29 43.72 -21.94
C ASP A 134 -1.98 42.95 -22.28
N SER A 135 -1.00 42.93 -21.37
CA SER A 135 0.18 42.06 -21.46
C SER A 135 -0.14 40.68 -20.89
N THR A 136 0.31 39.62 -21.57
CA THR A 136 0.24 38.25 -21.07
C THR A 136 1.62 37.84 -20.54
N VAL A 137 1.68 37.51 -19.25
CA VAL A 137 2.87 36.92 -18.63
C VAL A 137 2.71 35.40 -18.60
N ARG A 138 3.78 34.68 -18.96
CA ARG A 138 3.88 33.22 -18.88
C ARG A 138 4.90 32.86 -17.81
N ARG A 139 4.56 31.93 -16.92
CA ARG A 139 5.45 31.38 -15.89
C ARG A 139 5.25 29.87 -15.77
N THR A 140 6.31 29.18 -15.42
CA THR A 140 6.26 27.77 -15.01
C THR A 140 6.50 27.74 -13.51
N ILE A 141 5.55 27.17 -12.79
CA ILE A 141 5.58 26.99 -11.34
C ILE A 141 5.89 25.51 -11.11
N ARG A 142 6.99 25.23 -10.43
CA ARG A 142 7.30 23.87 -9.98
C ARG A 142 6.57 23.64 -8.66
N THR A 143 5.78 22.60 -8.60
CA THR A 143 4.94 22.24 -7.44
C THR A 143 4.77 20.72 -7.38
N GLN A 144 3.77 20.20 -6.68
CA GLN A 144 3.46 18.77 -6.64
C GLN A 144 2.14 18.47 -7.36
N ALA A 145 1.91 17.19 -7.63
CA ALA A 145 0.63 16.73 -8.13
C ALA A 145 -0.41 16.69 -6.98
N PRO A 146 -1.65 17.15 -7.19
CA PRO A 146 -2.72 17.00 -6.23
C PRO A 146 -3.06 15.52 -5.94
N ALA A 147 -3.96 15.28 -4.99
CA ALA A 147 -4.47 13.95 -4.66
C ALA A 147 -5.03 13.19 -5.89
N ALA A 148 -4.86 11.87 -5.90
CA ALA A 148 -5.19 11.03 -7.04
C ALA A 148 -6.67 11.05 -7.46
N GLY A 149 -6.91 10.95 -8.78
CA GLY A 149 -8.24 10.91 -9.38
C GLY A 149 -8.22 10.95 -10.91
N VAL A 150 -9.33 10.57 -11.54
CA VAL A 150 -9.48 10.47 -13.01
C VAL A 150 -9.39 11.81 -13.76
N ALA A 151 -9.84 12.91 -13.15
CA ALA A 151 -10.01 14.19 -13.83
C ALA A 151 -9.83 15.38 -12.86
N VAL A 152 -8.68 15.39 -12.18
CA VAL A 152 -8.34 16.35 -11.13
C VAL A 152 -8.04 17.72 -11.77
N PRO A 153 -8.70 18.82 -11.34
CA PRO A 153 -8.39 20.15 -11.84
C PRO A 153 -7.07 20.65 -11.25
N ILE A 154 -6.22 21.26 -12.10
CA ILE A 154 -5.12 22.10 -11.61
C ILE A 154 -5.64 23.52 -11.53
N GLU A 155 -5.75 24.09 -10.32
CA GLU A 155 -6.26 25.44 -10.12
C GLU A 155 -5.11 26.43 -9.91
N ALA A 156 -5.11 27.50 -10.71
CA ALA A 156 -4.13 28.58 -10.60
C ALA A 156 -4.83 29.85 -10.08
N PHE A 157 -4.16 30.56 -9.18
CA PHE A 157 -4.67 31.80 -8.60
C PHE A 157 -3.64 32.92 -8.62
N TYR A 158 -4.13 34.15 -8.58
CA TYR A 158 -3.32 35.36 -8.45
C TYR A 158 -3.68 36.07 -7.14
N CYS A 159 -2.66 36.33 -6.34
CA CYS A 159 -2.75 37.20 -5.18
C CYS A 159 -1.94 38.48 -5.41
N GLU A 160 -2.46 39.56 -4.85
CA GLU A 160 -1.71 40.80 -4.73
C GLU A 160 -0.99 40.75 -3.38
N VAL A 161 0.30 41.09 -3.37
CA VAL A 161 1.06 41.20 -2.11
C VAL A 161 0.61 42.50 -1.46
N GLU A 162 -0.28 42.40 -0.48
CA GLU A 162 -0.62 43.56 0.34
C GLU A 162 0.60 43.95 1.19
N SER A 163 0.78 45.24 1.42
CA SER A 163 1.99 45.79 2.05
C SER A 163 1.98 45.65 3.57
N ASP A 164 1.41 44.57 4.10
CA ASP A 164 1.50 44.24 5.52
C ASP A 164 2.88 43.66 5.87
N SER A 165 3.15 43.51 7.17
CA SER A 165 4.45 43.02 7.66
C SER A 165 4.68 41.52 7.46
N ASN A 166 3.65 40.77 7.08
CA ASN A 166 3.68 39.32 6.98
C ASN A 166 3.82 38.85 5.52
N GLY A 167 3.45 39.71 4.55
CA GLY A 167 3.48 39.40 3.13
C GLY A 167 2.44 38.35 2.74
N GLU A 168 1.30 38.34 3.42
CA GLU A 168 0.24 37.35 3.20
C GLU A 168 -0.40 37.51 1.82
N CYS A 169 -0.52 36.38 1.13
CA CYS A 169 -0.98 36.28 -0.26
C CYS A 169 -2.51 36.31 -0.31
N VAL A 170 -3.10 37.51 -0.28
CA VAL A 170 -4.56 37.67 -0.36
C VAL A 170 -5.05 37.34 -1.77
N GLU A 171 -5.68 36.18 -1.94
CA GLU A 171 -6.28 35.77 -3.21
C GLU A 171 -7.28 36.82 -3.71
N LYS A 172 -7.03 37.38 -4.90
CA LYS A 172 -7.95 38.31 -5.57
C LYS A 172 -8.73 37.65 -6.69
N PHE A 173 -8.10 36.70 -7.39
CA PHE A 173 -8.68 35.99 -8.52
C PHE A 173 -8.20 34.53 -8.50
N SER A 174 -9.11 33.59 -8.67
CA SER A 174 -8.81 32.21 -9.06
C SER A 174 -9.35 31.95 -10.46
N SER A 175 -8.61 31.13 -11.22
CA SER A 175 -9.10 30.52 -12.44
C SER A 175 -9.14 29.01 -12.20
N GLY A 176 -10.34 28.47 -12.06
CA GLY A 176 -10.56 27.03 -12.14
C GLY A 176 -10.22 26.61 -13.56
N SER A 177 -9.02 26.07 -13.77
CA SER A 177 -8.56 25.80 -15.13
C SER A 177 -9.41 24.69 -15.76
N GLY A 178 -9.62 24.81 -17.07
CA GLY A 178 -10.24 23.73 -17.85
C GLY A 178 -9.35 22.49 -17.96
N GLN A 179 -8.07 22.58 -17.59
CA GLN A 179 -7.13 21.47 -17.68
C GLN A 179 -7.33 20.53 -16.48
N ARG A 180 -7.99 19.41 -16.77
CA ARG A 180 -8.10 18.27 -15.88
C ARG A 180 -7.06 17.22 -16.25
N VAL A 181 -6.35 16.71 -15.25
CA VAL A 181 -5.33 15.67 -15.42
C VAL A 181 -5.76 14.40 -14.69
N ALA A 182 -5.34 13.25 -15.21
CA ALA A 182 -5.49 11.97 -14.52
C ALA A 182 -4.27 11.75 -13.64
N ILE A 183 -4.49 11.57 -12.34
CA ILE A 183 -3.44 11.39 -11.33
C ILE A 183 -3.63 10.01 -10.68
N GLY A 184 -2.57 9.21 -10.70
CA GLY A 184 -2.51 7.90 -10.05
C GLY A 184 -2.19 8.00 -8.56
N ALA A 185 -2.67 7.01 -7.81
CA ALA A 185 -2.11 6.66 -6.51
C ALA A 185 -1.18 5.45 -6.70
N ARG A 186 -0.07 5.43 -5.97
CA ARG A 186 0.90 4.32 -5.94
C ARG A 186 0.57 3.41 -4.77
N TYR A 187 0.49 2.11 -5.03
CA TYR A 187 0.11 1.09 -4.06
C TYR A 187 1.13 -0.04 -3.99
N GLU A 188 1.30 -0.61 -2.82
CA GLU A 188 2.02 -1.85 -2.58
C GLU A 188 1.16 -2.77 -1.72
N VAL A 189 1.37 -4.08 -1.81
CA VAL A 189 0.66 -5.06 -0.99
C VAL A 189 1.67 -5.95 -0.30
N ILE A 190 1.59 -5.96 1.03
CA ILE A 190 2.50 -6.66 1.92
C ILE A 190 1.71 -7.79 2.60
N LEU A 191 2.26 -9.00 2.67
CA LEU A 191 1.75 -10.00 3.60
C LEU A 191 2.28 -9.68 5.01
N GLN A 192 1.38 -9.37 5.93
CA GLN A 192 1.73 -8.98 7.30
C GLN A 192 1.82 -10.21 8.22
N SER A 193 0.82 -11.08 8.17
CA SER A 193 0.75 -12.29 9.00
C SER A 193 -0.06 -13.38 8.32
N PHE A 194 0.03 -14.60 8.84
CA PHE A 194 -0.88 -15.69 8.55
C PHE A 194 -1.21 -16.48 9.82
N GLU A 195 -2.44 -16.96 9.92
CA GLU A 195 -2.98 -17.66 11.07
C GLU A 195 -3.18 -19.14 10.71
N ILE A 196 -2.52 -20.01 11.46
CA ILE A 196 -2.68 -21.46 11.40
C ILE A 196 -3.74 -21.87 12.42
N LEU A 197 -5.00 -21.93 11.98
CA LEU A 197 -6.12 -22.36 12.81
C LEU A 197 -6.13 -23.88 13.02
N HIS A 198 -5.67 -24.62 12.01
CA HIS A 198 -5.45 -26.06 12.09
C HIS A 198 -4.41 -26.49 11.06
N THR A 199 -3.32 -27.08 11.52
CA THR A 199 -2.35 -27.74 10.62
C THR A 199 -2.65 -29.23 10.51
N ARG A 200 -2.45 -29.78 9.31
CA ARG A 200 -2.44 -31.23 9.07
C ARG A 200 -1.03 -31.83 9.18
N ALA A 201 -0.04 -31.01 9.51
CA ALA A 201 1.33 -31.41 9.79
C ALA A 201 1.39 -32.45 10.91
N ARG A 202 2.15 -33.53 10.69
CA ARG A 202 2.51 -34.50 11.74
C ARG A 202 4.01 -34.56 12.02
N GLN A 203 4.80 -33.82 11.26
CA GLN A 203 6.25 -33.73 11.35
C GLN A 203 6.65 -32.24 11.33
N SER A 204 7.95 -31.97 11.28
CA SER A 204 8.46 -30.61 11.11
C SER A 204 8.23 -30.15 9.68
N ASP A 205 7.23 -29.29 9.48
CA ASP A 205 6.80 -28.86 8.15
C ASP A 205 7.13 -27.39 7.95
N SER A 206 7.94 -27.10 6.94
CA SER A 206 8.28 -25.73 6.60
C SER A 206 7.11 -25.06 5.89
N VAL A 207 6.52 -24.05 6.51
CA VAL A 207 5.62 -23.12 5.84
C VAL A 207 6.44 -22.25 4.87
N LYS A 208 5.96 -22.13 3.64
CA LYS A 208 6.49 -21.21 2.62
C LYS A 208 5.33 -20.38 2.06
N VAL A 209 5.60 -19.13 1.72
CA VAL A 209 4.56 -18.24 1.19
C VAL A 209 5.02 -17.57 -0.09
N SER A 210 4.11 -17.48 -1.06
CA SER A 210 4.25 -16.68 -2.27
C SER A 210 3.12 -15.67 -2.36
N LEU A 211 3.44 -14.48 -2.87
CA LEU A 211 2.48 -13.42 -3.13
C LEU A 211 2.68 -12.93 -4.56
N ALA A 212 1.60 -12.79 -5.32
CA ALA A 212 1.61 -12.19 -6.65
C ALA A 212 0.52 -11.13 -6.76
N GLY A 213 0.77 -10.08 -7.55
CA GLY A 213 -0.20 -9.03 -7.83
C GLY A 213 -0.11 -8.52 -9.26
N VAL A 214 -1.27 -8.27 -9.87
CA VAL A 214 -1.44 -7.83 -11.26
C VAL A 214 -2.45 -6.69 -11.31
N ALA A 215 -2.10 -5.61 -12.00
CA ALA A 215 -3.05 -4.55 -12.33
C ALA A 215 -3.01 -4.23 -13.82
N GLY A 216 -4.13 -4.44 -14.50
CA GLY A 216 -4.22 -4.25 -15.95
C GLY A 216 -3.53 -5.38 -16.73
N ALA A 217 -3.04 -5.07 -17.93
CA ALA A 217 -2.77 -6.08 -18.97
C ALA A 217 -1.34 -6.14 -19.56
N THR A 218 -0.39 -5.24 -19.24
CA THR A 218 1.00 -5.31 -19.77
C THR A 218 2.14 -4.59 -18.98
N ALA A 219 3.38 -5.13 -19.07
CA ALA A 219 4.73 -4.60 -18.67
C ALA A 219 5.12 -4.57 -17.15
N ALA A 220 6.28 -5.07 -16.65
CA ALA A 220 7.50 -5.71 -17.23
C ALA A 220 8.11 -6.81 -16.28
N THR A 221 9.43 -7.13 -16.33
CA THR A 221 10.10 -8.30 -15.67
C THR A 221 11.50 -8.01 -15.07
N ASP A 222 11.87 -8.70 -13.98
CA ASP A 222 13.27 -9.10 -13.66
C ASP A 222 13.38 -10.27 -12.63
N SER A 223 12.43 -11.21 -12.65
CA SER A 223 12.38 -12.37 -11.72
C SER A 223 11.97 -13.63 -12.47
N GLN A 224 12.67 -14.75 -12.24
CA GLN A 224 12.42 -16.02 -12.94
C GLN A 224 11.03 -16.64 -12.66
N LEU A 225 10.33 -16.18 -11.62
CA LEU A 225 8.91 -16.50 -11.42
C LEU A 225 8.00 -15.58 -12.26
N CYS A 226 8.36 -14.30 -12.40
CA CYS A 226 7.63 -13.29 -13.19
C CYS A 226 7.77 -13.48 -14.71
N ASP A 227 8.91 -13.99 -15.19
CA ASP A 227 9.19 -14.25 -16.61
C ASP A 227 8.12 -15.12 -17.28
N ILE A 228 7.44 -15.93 -16.47
CA ILE A 228 6.47 -16.92 -16.92
C ILE A 228 5.05 -16.34 -16.84
N VAL A 229 4.69 -15.59 -15.77
CA VAL A 229 3.31 -15.05 -15.53
C VAL A 229 2.78 -14.13 -16.63
N GLY A 230 3.69 -13.59 -17.44
CA GLY A 230 3.39 -12.47 -18.32
C GLY A 230 3.33 -11.17 -17.50
N PRO A 231 3.86 -10.07 -18.02
CA PRO A 231 3.80 -8.78 -17.33
C PRO A 231 2.41 -8.15 -17.54
N PRO A 232 1.80 -7.44 -16.55
CA PRO A 232 2.40 -6.70 -15.45
C PRO A 232 2.20 -7.42 -14.11
N THR A 233 3.10 -8.35 -13.79
CA THR A 233 2.96 -9.17 -12.58
C THR A 233 4.16 -8.95 -11.66
N TYR A 234 3.89 -8.41 -10.48
CA TYR A 234 4.84 -8.39 -9.37
C TYR A 234 4.66 -9.69 -8.56
N CYS A 235 5.74 -10.44 -8.34
CA CYS A 235 5.71 -11.68 -7.55
C CYS A 235 6.86 -11.75 -6.55
N VAL A 236 6.56 -12.23 -5.35
CA VAL A 236 7.53 -12.79 -4.41
C VAL A 236 7.45 -14.31 -4.47
N GLY A 237 8.61 -14.95 -4.59
CA GLY A 237 8.73 -16.40 -4.62
C GLY A 237 8.41 -17.07 -3.28
N PRO A 238 8.62 -18.40 -3.17
CA PRO A 238 8.31 -19.13 -1.95
C PRO A 238 9.30 -18.80 -0.83
N THR A 239 9.00 -17.76 -0.05
CA THR A 239 9.78 -17.35 1.11
C THR A 239 9.52 -18.31 2.26
N VAL A 240 10.57 -18.97 2.75
CA VAL A 240 10.50 -19.88 3.91
C VAL A 240 10.20 -19.08 5.17
N GLN A 241 9.16 -19.47 5.90
CA GLN A 241 8.74 -18.79 7.13
C GLN A 241 9.27 -19.51 8.38
N GLY A 242 9.31 -20.84 8.36
CA GLY A 242 9.68 -21.69 9.50
C GLY A 242 8.72 -22.86 9.66
N ASP A 243 8.91 -23.61 10.75
CA ASP A 243 8.04 -24.71 11.17
C ASP A 243 7.09 -24.21 12.27
N PHE A 244 5.78 -24.40 12.06
CA PHE A 244 4.74 -23.81 12.90
C PHE A 244 3.54 -24.76 13.03
N HIS A 245 3.08 -24.98 14.26
CA HIS A 245 2.01 -25.93 14.55
C HIS A 245 0.64 -25.29 14.81
N GLY A 246 0.56 -23.96 14.90
CA GLY A 246 -0.67 -23.23 15.18
C GLY A 246 -0.44 -21.74 15.45
N GLY A 247 -1.53 -20.98 15.56
CA GLY A 247 -1.52 -19.57 15.98
C GLY A 247 -1.26 -18.56 14.86
N GLU A 248 -1.22 -17.28 15.20
CA GLU A 248 -0.82 -16.21 14.28
C GLU A 248 0.71 -16.15 14.17
N VAL A 249 1.20 -16.12 12.93
CA VAL A 249 2.61 -16.05 12.57
C VAL A 249 2.82 -14.78 11.76
N MET A 250 3.67 -13.88 12.28
CA MET A 250 4.14 -12.72 11.52
C MET A 250 4.98 -13.18 10.33
N ALA A 251 4.75 -12.61 9.15
CA ALA A 251 5.49 -12.97 7.97
C ALA A 251 6.97 -12.57 8.11
N ARG A 252 7.88 -13.51 7.84
CA ARG A 252 9.33 -13.28 7.82
C ARG A 252 9.79 -12.90 6.41
N GLY A 253 10.66 -11.90 6.34
CA GLY A 253 11.10 -11.25 5.09
C GLY A 253 10.04 -10.30 4.53
N ASP A 254 10.45 -9.39 3.65
CA ASP A 254 9.52 -8.46 2.98
C ASP A 254 8.75 -9.17 1.85
N ILE A 255 7.63 -9.80 2.19
CA ILE A 255 6.73 -10.42 1.21
C ILE A 255 5.81 -9.34 0.65
N ARG A 256 6.34 -8.55 -0.29
CA ARG A 256 5.69 -7.40 -0.92
C ARG A 256 5.57 -7.51 -2.44
N VAL A 257 4.43 -7.10 -2.98
CA VAL A 257 4.23 -6.91 -4.42
C VAL A 257 3.83 -5.47 -4.73
N GLY A 258 4.33 -4.93 -5.84
CA GLY A 258 4.20 -3.53 -6.25
C GLY A 258 5.56 -2.92 -6.63
N PRO A 259 5.60 -1.61 -6.94
CA PRO A 259 4.50 -0.65 -6.83
C PRO A 259 3.52 -0.65 -8.01
N PHE A 260 2.22 -0.66 -7.71
CA PHE A 260 1.12 -0.49 -8.68
C PHE A 260 0.71 0.98 -8.75
N THR A 261 0.76 1.61 -9.93
CA THR A 261 0.26 2.98 -10.11
C THR A 261 -1.13 2.94 -10.75
N LEU A 262 -2.17 3.28 -9.98
CA LEU A 262 -3.57 3.15 -10.38
C LEU A 262 -4.28 4.51 -10.29
N ILE A 263 -4.91 4.94 -11.38
CA ILE A 263 -5.76 6.13 -11.39
C ILE A 263 -7.14 5.73 -10.80
N PRO A 264 -7.60 6.31 -9.68
CA PRO A 264 -8.90 5.99 -9.11
C PRO A 264 -10.04 6.14 -10.12
N GLU A 265 -11.02 5.24 -10.07
CA GLU A 265 -12.22 5.21 -10.93
C GLU A 265 -12.00 4.96 -12.44
N SER A 266 -10.76 4.98 -12.95
CA SER A 266 -10.47 4.72 -14.37
C SER A 266 -9.40 3.66 -14.64
N GLY A 267 -8.46 3.47 -13.72
CA GLY A 267 -7.48 2.38 -13.78
C GLY A 267 -8.14 0.99 -13.66
N PRO A 268 -7.39 -0.08 -13.94
CA PRO A 268 -7.84 -1.45 -13.74
C PRO A 268 -7.91 -1.79 -12.24
N ASP A 269 -8.66 -2.83 -11.89
CA ASP A 269 -8.65 -3.40 -10.55
C ASP A 269 -7.32 -4.15 -10.30
N LEU A 270 -6.94 -4.27 -9.03
CA LEU A 270 -5.74 -4.97 -8.59
C LEU A 270 -6.09 -6.40 -8.16
N ASN A 271 -5.65 -7.38 -8.95
CA ASN A 271 -5.81 -8.79 -8.66
C ASN A 271 -4.61 -9.29 -7.87
N LEU A 272 -4.86 -9.93 -6.73
CA LEU A 272 -3.84 -10.52 -5.87
C LEU A 272 -4.03 -12.03 -5.81
N LEU A 273 -2.93 -12.77 -5.79
CA LEU A 273 -2.90 -14.20 -5.52
C LEU A 273 -1.95 -14.45 -4.33
N THR A 274 -2.51 -14.92 -3.23
CA THR A 274 -1.72 -15.38 -2.06
C THR A 274 -1.72 -16.89 -2.03
N VAL A 275 -0.53 -17.50 -1.94
CA VAL A 275 -0.36 -18.95 -1.83
C VAL A 275 0.51 -19.27 -0.62
N ILE A 276 -0.05 -20.01 0.35
CA ILE A 276 0.69 -20.59 1.45
C ILE A 276 0.79 -22.10 1.20
N THR A 277 2.02 -22.61 1.21
CA THR A 277 2.29 -24.05 1.22
C THR A 277 2.85 -24.47 2.58
N ASN A 278 2.42 -25.63 3.05
CA ASN A 278 3.03 -26.31 4.16
C ASN A 278 3.77 -27.54 3.61
N SER A 279 5.06 -27.71 3.93
CA SER A 279 5.82 -28.81 3.35
C SER A 279 6.88 -29.39 4.29
N GLY A 280 6.74 -30.67 4.61
CA GLY A 280 7.79 -31.55 5.13
C GLY A 280 8.98 -31.73 4.17
N HIS A 281 9.88 -32.63 4.55
CA HIS A 281 11.22 -32.72 3.99
C HIS A 281 11.30 -32.94 2.46
N SER A 282 12.23 -32.22 1.82
CA SER A 282 12.58 -32.36 0.41
C SER A 282 11.40 -32.25 -0.58
N TYR A 283 10.43 -31.38 -0.26
CA TYR A 283 9.42 -30.93 -1.21
C TYR A 283 10.06 -30.61 -2.57
N ASN A 284 9.63 -31.34 -3.59
CA ASN A 284 10.27 -31.31 -4.91
C ASN A 284 9.99 -29.95 -5.55
N GLU A 285 10.95 -29.03 -5.48
CA GLU A 285 10.80 -27.64 -5.94
C GLU A 285 10.30 -27.54 -7.38
N LYS A 286 10.62 -28.54 -8.22
CA LYS A 286 10.11 -28.66 -9.60
C LYS A 286 8.60 -28.78 -9.67
N ALA A 287 7.96 -29.44 -8.71
CA ALA A 287 6.51 -29.57 -8.64
C ALA A 287 5.86 -28.24 -8.24
N PHE A 288 6.47 -27.49 -7.32
CA PHE A 288 6.04 -26.13 -6.98
C PHE A 288 6.23 -25.14 -8.14
N LEU A 289 7.37 -25.19 -8.82
CA LEU A 289 7.62 -24.43 -10.05
C LEU A 289 6.59 -24.80 -11.12
N ALA A 290 6.26 -26.09 -11.30
CA ALA A 290 5.21 -26.52 -12.22
C ALA A 290 3.82 -26.00 -11.82
N PHE A 291 3.50 -25.96 -10.52
CA PHE A 291 2.28 -25.34 -9.99
C PHE A 291 2.22 -23.84 -10.34
N MET A 292 3.26 -23.08 -10.02
CA MET A 292 3.33 -21.65 -10.33
C MET A 292 3.25 -21.39 -11.84
N ASN A 293 3.88 -22.23 -12.66
CA ASN A 293 3.79 -22.16 -14.13
C ASN A 293 2.37 -22.41 -14.65
N LEU A 294 1.61 -23.32 -14.02
CA LEU A 294 0.22 -23.57 -14.39
C LEU A 294 -0.71 -22.43 -13.95
N MET A 295 -0.55 -21.93 -12.73
CA MET A 295 -1.32 -20.79 -12.20
C MET A 295 -1.14 -19.54 -13.05
N ASN A 296 0.09 -19.28 -13.50
CA ASN A 296 0.41 -18.33 -14.55
C ASN A 296 -0.40 -18.56 -15.83
N THR A 297 -0.33 -19.78 -16.38
CA THR A 297 -0.97 -20.11 -17.67
C THR A 297 -2.47 -19.80 -17.63
N PHE A 298 -3.09 -19.95 -16.44
CA PHE A 298 -4.45 -19.49 -16.20
C PHE A 298 -4.57 -17.96 -16.03
N GLY A 299 -3.67 -17.29 -15.31
CA GLY A 299 -3.65 -15.82 -15.22
C GLY A 299 -3.71 -15.14 -16.59
N ALA A 300 -2.70 -15.38 -17.45
CA ALA A 300 -2.58 -14.67 -18.73
C ALA A 300 -3.74 -14.89 -19.72
N GLY A 301 -4.48 -16.01 -19.62
CA GLY A 301 -5.58 -16.37 -20.51
C GLY A 301 -6.99 -16.25 -19.92
N ILE A 302 -7.14 -16.36 -18.59
CA ILE A 302 -8.44 -16.59 -17.94
C ILE A 302 -8.87 -15.38 -17.09
N TYR A 303 -8.09 -14.32 -16.84
CA TYR A 303 -8.62 -13.16 -16.06
C TYR A 303 -9.96 -12.61 -16.60
N GLY A 304 -10.16 -12.59 -17.92
CA GLY A 304 -11.44 -12.19 -18.55
C GLY A 304 -12.59 -13.20 -18.47
N SER A 305 -12.32 -14.46 -18.11
CA SER A 305 -13.35 -15.50 -17.88
C SER A 305 -13.49 -15.92 -16.41
N LEU A 306 -12.48 -15.68 -15.56
CA LEU A 306 -12.54 -15.84 -14.09
C LEU A 306 -13.50 -14.84 -13.46
N GLU A 307 -13.59 -13.63 -14.01
CA GLU A 307 -14.62 -12.64 -13.67
C GLU A 307 -16.05 -13.19 -13.92
N GLN A 308 -16.20 -14.12 -14.87
CA GLN A 308 -17.47 -14.79 -15.17
C GLN A 308 -17.65 -16.16 -14.46
N SER A 309 -16.55 -16.90 -14.20
CA SER A 309 -16.58 -18.25 -13.62
C SER A 309 -16.43 -18.29 -12.09
N GLY A 310 -16.20 -17.12 -11.45
CA GLY A 310 -16.28 -16.94 -10.00
C GLY A 310 -15.20 -17.70 -9.20
N GLY A 311 -14.05 -17.98 -9.81
CA GLY A 311 -12.94 -18.68 -9.16
C GLY A 311 -13.01 -20.22 -9.20
N SER A 312 -14.12 -20.80 -9.66
CA SER A 312 -14.36 -22.25 -9.64
C SER A 312 -13.35 -23.06 -10.48
N GLU A 313 -12.89 -22.51 -11.61
CA GLU A 313 -11.87 -23.13 -12.46
C GLU A 313 -10.49 -23.18 -11.75
N LEU A 314 -10.16 -22.15 -10.96
CA LEU A 314 -8.93 -22.08 -10.18
C LEU A 314 -8.94 -23.11 -9.04
N GLU A 315 -10.08 -23.26 -8.37
CA GLU A 315 -10.30 -24.27 -7.34
C GLU A 315 -10.13 -25.68 -7.91
N SER A 316 -10.74 -25.96 -9.07
CA SER A 316 -10.61 -27.23 -9.79
C SER A 316 -9.18 -27.53 -10.24
N ALA A 317 -8.45 -26.54 -10.75
CA ALA A 317 -7.04 -26.66 -11.11
C ALA A 317 -6.16 -26.92 -9.88
N THR A 318 -6.33 -26.15 -8.81
CA THR A 318 -5.56 -26.31 -7.57
C THR A 318 -5.84 -27.67 -6.92
N LYS A 319 -7.09 -28.16 -6.99
CA LYS A 319 -7.46 -29.51 -6.56
C LYS A 319 -6.75 -30.58 -7.41
N THR A 320 -6.80 -30.47 -8.73
CA THR A 320 -6.14 -31.42 -9.65
C THR A 320 -4.62 -31.50 -9.42
N LEU A 321 -4.00 -30.37 -9.07
CA LEU A 321 -2.59 -30.31 -8.67
C LEU A 321 -2.32 -30.93 -7.31
N ASN A 322 -3.12 -30.59 -6.28
CA ASN A 322 -3.02 -31.25 -4.98
C ASN A 322 -3.17 -32.77 -5.12
N ASP A 323 -4.12 -33.24 -5.94
CA ASP A 323 -4.38 -34.65 -6.25
C ASP A 323 -3.25 -35.30 -7.07
N ALA A 324 -2.45 -34.53 -7.82
CA ALA A 324 -1.27 -35.00 -8.56
C ALA A 324 0.04 -34.94 -7.74
N MET A 325 0.06 -34.17 -6.66
CA MET A 325 1.20 -34.02 -5.73
C MET A 325 1.12 -34.98 -4.53
N VAL A 326 0.16 -35.91 -4.52
CA VAL A 326 -0.12 -36.87 -3.44
C VAL A 326 1.01 -37.89 -3.25
N ALA A 327 2.03 -37.49 -2.51
CA ALA A 327 2.94 -38.40 -1.82
C ALA A 327 2.74 -38.32 -0.30
N ASP A 328 2.67 -37.11 0.25
CA ASP A 328 2.68 -36.83 1.69
C ASP A 328 1.63 -35.76 2.07
N CYS A 329 1.50 -35.45 3.35
CA CYS A 329 0.53 -34.50 3.92
C CYS A 329 0.78 -33.02 3.56
N ASP A 330 1.64 -32.77 2.57
CA ASP A 330 2.21 -31.48 2.19
C ASP A 330 1.44 -30.82 1.04
N GLY A 331 1.75 -29.57 0.77
CA GLY A 331 1.26 -28.82 -0.40
C GLY A 331 0.53 -27.53 -0.06
N VAL A 332 -0.36 -27.10 -0.96
CA VAL A 332 -1.09 -25.83 -0.85
C VAL A 332 -2.15 -25.92 0.24
N VAL A 333 -1.97 -25.13 1.30
CA VAL A 333 -2.89 -25.01 2.45
C VAL A 333 -3.76 -23.76 2.40
N LEU A 334 -3.30 -22.70 1.72
CA LEU A 334 -4.10 -21.55 1.33
C LEU A 334 -3.77 -21.19 -0.12
N SER A 335 -4.79 -21.03 -0.97
CA SER A 335 -4.64 -20.34 -2.25
C SER A 335 -5.89 -19.52 -2.51
N GLN A 336 -5.77 -18.20 -2.40
CA GLN A 336 -6.87 -17.27 -2.59
C GLN A 336 -6.50 -16.18 -3.58
N MET A 337 -7.41 -15.96 -4.53
CA MET A 337 -7.42 -14.79 -5.39
C MET A 337 -8.31 -13.72 -4.76
N GLN A 338 -7.83 -12.48 -4.74
CA GLN A 338 -8.57 -11.33 -4.23
C GLN A 338 -8.57 -10.24 -5.29
N ILE A 339 -9.75 -9.66 -5.54
CA ILE A 339 -9.91 -8.54 -6.47
C ILE A 339 -10.10 -7.29 -5.63
N LEU A 340 -9.14 -6.37 -5.68
CA LEU A 340 -9.22 -5.08 -5.02
C LEU A 340 -9.71 -4.06 -6.03
N LEU A 341 -10.96 -3.66 -5.88
CA LEU A 341 -11.64 -2.77 -6.81
C LEU A 341 -10.91 -1.41 -6.85
N ASN A 342 -10.62 -0.92 -8.03
CA ASN A 342 -10.14 0.45 -8.27
C ASN A 342 -11.27 1.34 -8.80
N ARG A 343 -12.42 0.75 -9.15
CA ARG A 343 -13.62 1.42 -9.65
C ARG A 343 -14.82 1.16 -8.75
N THR A 344 -15.65 2.18 -8.57
CA THR A 344 -16.91 2.09 -7.84
C THR A 344 -17.89 1.22 -8.61
N VAL A 345 -18.31 0.12 -7.99
CA VAL A 345 -19.46 -0.68 -8.44
C VAL A 345 -20.73 -0.07 -7.85
N GLU A 346 -21.82 -0.02 -8.64
CA GLU A 346 -23.09 0.55 -8.19
C GLU A 346 -23.59 -0.11 -6.90
N GLY A 347 -23.82 0.69 -5.85
CA GLY A 347 -24.18 0.21 -4.51
C GLY A 347 -23.00 -0.19 -3.60
N GLN A 348 -21.74 -0.08 -4.04
CA GLN A 348 -20.54 -0.43 -3.27
C GLN A 348 -19.50 0.71 -3.18
N TYR A 349 -19.94 1.95 -2.94
CA TYR A 349 -19.06 3.14 -2.93
C TYR A 349 -17.85 3.11 -1.98
N ALA A 350 -17.84 2.22 -0.97
CA ALA A 350 -16.74 2.08 0.00
C ALA A 350 -15.88 0.81 -0.23
N SER A 351 -15.90 0.22 -1.42
CA SER A 351 -15.08 -0.97 -1.75
C SER A 351 -13.78 -0.65 -2.50
N THR A 352 -13.60 0.58 -3.00
CA THR A 352 -12.43 0.89 -3.83
C THR A 352 -11.15 1.08 -3.02
N LEU A 353 -10.00 0.75 -3.62
CA LEU A 353 -8.65 0.98 -3.08
C LEU A 353 -8.47 2.41 -2.59
N ASP A 354 -8.86 3.38 -3.42
CA ASP A 354 -8.78 4.80 -3.10
C ASP A 354 -9.68 5.16 -1.91
N ALA A 355 -10.96 4.75 -1.89
CA ALA A 355 -11.85 4.99 -0.75
C ALA A 355 -11.38 4.29 0.54
N ARG A 356 -10.67 3.17 0.44
CA ARG A 356 -10.13 2.40 1.57
C ARG A 356 -8.81 2.96 2.14
N THR A 357 -8.13 3.83 1.40
CA THR A 357 -6.76 4.30 1.74
C THR A 357 -6.59 5.82 1.72
N ARG A 358 -7.58 6.58 1.23
CA ARG A 358 -7.52 8.05 1.13
C ARG A 358 -7.30 8.75 2.47
N ASP A 359 -7.84 8.19 3.56
CA ASP A 359 -7.86 8.87 4.86
C ASP A 359 -6.64 8.56 5.74
N ASN A 360 -5.94 7.45 5.48
CA ASN A 360 -4.91 6.89 6.36
C ASN A 360 -3.70 6.26 5.63
N GLY A 361 -3.70 6.22 4.29
CA GLY A 361 -2.64 5.60 3.49
C GLY A 361 -2.59 4.06 3.49
N PHE A 362 -3.51 3.33 4.15
CA PHE A 362 -3.46 1.87 4.13
C PHE A 362 -4.80 1.16 4.42
N TRP A 363 -4.91 -0.08 3.96
CA TRP A 363 -6.04 -0.97 4.23
C TRP A 363 -5.54 -2.36 4.62
N VAL A 364 -5.97 -2.86 5.78
CA VAL A 364 -5.75 -4.25 6.19
C VAL A 364 -6.89 -5.13 5.68
N LEU A 365 -6.53 -6.20 4.98
CA LEU A 365 -7.42 -7.15 4.35
C LEU A 365 -7.10 -8.56 4.84
N GLN A 366 -8.02 -9.11 5.65
CA GLN A 366 -7.96 -10.52 6.03
C GLN A 366 -8.60 -11.40 4.95
N THR A 367 -7.92 -12.49 4.60
CA THR A 367 -8.46 -13.52 3.71
C THR A 367 -9.67 -14.20 4.36
N LYS A 368 -10.47 -14.92 3.57
CA LYS A 368 -11.37 -15.92 4.15
C LYS A 368 -10.53 -17.04 4.76
N ILE A 369 -11.09 -17.83 5.66
CA ILE A 369 -10.46 -19.09 6.06
C ILE A 369 -10.52 -20.04 4.85
N ASP A 370 -9.37 -20.50 4.36
CA ASP A 370 -9.30 -21.61 3.40
C ASP A 370 -9.33 -22.91 4.22
N GLU A 371 -10.38 -23.72 4.06
CA GLU A 371 -10.48 -25.06 4.66
C GLU A 371 -10.35 -26.11 3.56
N ARG A 372 -9.17 -26.75 3.49
CA ARG A 372 -8.88 -27.74 2.45
C ARG A 372 -9.11 -29.14 2.96
N ALA A 373 -10.19 -29.74 2.46
CA ALA A 373 -10.59 -31.11 2.76
C ALA A 373 -9.45 -32.10 2.47
N ASN A 374 -9.24 -33.01 3.42
CA ASN A 374 -8.17 -33.99 3.37
C ASN A 374 -8.65 -35.29 2.72
N ASN A 375 -8.13 -35.62 1.54
CA ASN A 375 -8.50 -36.81 0.78
C ASN A 375 -7.57 -38.01 0.99
N VAL A 376 -6.52 -37.90 1.82
CA VAL A 376 -5.41 -38.89 1.90
C VAL A 376 -4.98 -39.19 3.34
N ASN A 377 -5.91 -39.63 4.21
CA ASN A 377 -5.62 -40.14 5.57
C ASN A 377 -4.79 -39.24 6.54
N CYS A 378 -4.47 -38.01 6.15
CA CYS A 378 -3.51 -37.17 6.87
C CYS A 378 -4.06 -36.52 8.17
N GLY A 379 -5.34 -36.73 8.49
CA GLY A 379 -6.05 -36.11 9.61
C GLY A 379 -7.15 -35.19 9.11
N ASP A 380 -7.50 -34.18 9.91
CA ASP A 380 -8.55 -33.23 9.57
C ASP A 380 -8.09 -32.23 8.48
N SER A 381 -9.01 -31.36 8.05
CA SER A 381 -8.77 -30.32 7.04
C SER A 381 -7.83 -29.23 7.58
N SER A 382 -6.80 -28.86 6.81
CA SER A 382 -5.98 -27.68 7.13
C SER A 382 -6.83 -26.40 7.05
N LYS A 383 -6.67 -25.50 8.03
CA LYS A 383 -7.39 -24.21 8.10
C LYS A 383 -6.41 -23.06 8.27
N TYR A 384 -6.36 -22.20 7.26
CA TYR A 384 -5.42 -21.08 7.20
C TYR A 384 -6.16 -19.77 6.86
N ARG A 385 -5.67 -18.67 7.39
CA ARG A 385 -6.03 -17.30 7.03
C ARG A 385 -4.75 -16.50 6.82
N ALA A 386 -4.76 -15.51 5.93
CA ALA A 386 -3.67 -14.55 5.79
C ALA A 386 -4.19 -13.12 6.04
N THR A 387 -3.30 -12.24 6.50
CA THR A 387 -3.55 -10.81 6.70
C THR A 387 -2.64 -10.05 5.74
N LEU A 388 -3.25 -9.40 4.75
CA LEU A 388 -2.57 -8.55 3.78
C LEU A 388 -2.73 -7.09 4.20
N ARG A 389 -1.69 -6.29 4.02
CA ARG A 389 -1.72 -4.83 4.18
C ARG A 389 -1.47 -4.18 2.83
N VAL A 390 -2.50 -3.53 2.29
CA VAL A 390 -2.41 -2.66 1.13
C VAL A 390 -1.94 -1.29 1.62
N VAL A 391 -0.84 -0.78 1.09
CA VAL A 391 -0.26 0.52 1.45
C VAL A 391 -0.31 1.41 0.22
N ARG A 392 -0.90 2.59 0.35
CA ARG A 392 -0.84 3.65 -0.66
C ARG A 392 0.43 4.46 -0.42
N THR A 393 1.53 4.06 -1.04
CA THR A 393 2.86 4.66 -0.84
C THR A 393 2.94 6.12 -1.27
N SER A 394 2.12 6.54 -2.24
CA SER A 394 2.01 7.96 -2.61
C SER A 394 1.23 8.81 -1.61
N TRP A 395 0.53 8.21 -0.64
CA TRP A 395 -0.30 8.96 0.31
C TRP A 395 0.54 9.85 1.22
N ARG A 396 0.05 11.07 1.45
CA ARG A 396 0.54 11.93 2.52
C ARG A 396 -0.62 12.36 3.39
N ALA A 397 -0.36 12.41 4.70
CA ALA A 397 -1.28 13.03 5.63
C ALA A 397 -1.54 14.48 5.19
N PRO A 398 -2.80 14.98 5.23
CA PRO A 398 -3.07 16.39 4.97
C PRO A 398 -2.21 17.28 5.89
N ASN A 399 -1.41 18.15 5.29
CA ASN A 399 -0.57 19.10 6.03
C ASN A 399 -1.47 19.98 6.91
N ASP A 400 -1.28 19.88 8.23
CA ASP A 400 -1.38 21.00 9.20
C ASP A 400 -1.19 20.56 10.67
N ASN A 401 -0.89 19.29 10.94
CA ASN A 401 -0.31 18.95 12.24
C ASN A 401 0.63 17.73 12.16
N PHE A 402 1.91 17.91 12.49
CA PHE A 402 2.83 16.77 12.68
C PHE A 402 2.50 15.94 13.94
N ASP A 403 1.56 16.41 14.79
CA ASP A 403 0.84 15.58 15.76
C ASP A 403 0.04 14.42 15.10
N GLY A 404 -0.24 14.53 13.80
CA GLY A 404 -1.03 13.59 12.99
C GLY A 404 -0.21 12.50 12.28
N GLN A 405 1.01 12.22 12.74
CA GLN A 405 1.81 11.08 12.25
C GLN A 405 1.00 9.77 12.37
N GLU A 406 1.06 8.87 11.37
CA GLU A 406 0.31 7.61 11.40
C GLU A 406 0.77 6.76 12.61
N ARG A 407 -0.03 6.79 13.68
CA ARG A 407 0.24 6.07 14.94
C ARG A 407 -0.22 4.63 14.84
N ILE A 408 0.71 3.75 14.54
CA ILE A 408 0.50 2.30 14.52
C ILE A 408 0.71 1.78 15.94
N VAL A 409 -0.39 1.59 16.68
CA VAL A 409 -0.38 0.98 18.00
C VAL A 409 -0.11 -0.52 17.84
N LEU A 410 0.97 -1.02 18.43
CA LEU A 410 1.24 -2.46 18.49
C LEU A 410 0.45 -3.08 19.66
N SER A 411 0.20 -4.39 19.58
CA SER A 411 -0.31 -5.12 20.74
C SER A 411 0.73 -5.16 21.86
N ASP A 412 0.24 -5.04 23.08
CA ASP A 412 1.02 -5.19 24.31
C ASP A 412 1.86 -6.48 24.28
N PHE A 413 3.00 -6.45 24.97
CA PHE A 413 3.92 -7.57 25.05
C PHE A 413 4.71 -7.58 26.36
N SER A 414 5.17 -8.77 26.72
CA SER A 414 5.95 -9.10 27.91
C SER A 414 7.07 -10.06 27.51
N GLU A 415 7.85 -10.56 28.48
CA GLU A 415 8.88 -11.58 28.27
C GLU A 415 8.35 -12.88 27.62
N GLU A 416 7.04 -13.14 27.72
CA GLU A 416 6.37 -14.29 27.10
C GLU A 416 6.09 -14.10 25.61
N SER A 417 6.14 -12.86 25.10
CA SER A 417 5.67 -12.52 23.74
C SER A 417 6.51 -11.48 22.99
N ALA A 418 7.63 -11.04 23.56
CA ALA A 418 8.66 -10.23 22.91
C ALA A 418 9.42 -11.03 21.82
N PRO A 419 10.11 -10.37 20.86
CA PRO A 419 10.16 -8.92 20.62
C PRO A 419 8.91 -8.34 19.95
N ARG A 420 8.81 -7.00 19.96
CA ARG A 420 7.90 -6.23 19.07
C ARG A 420 8.71 -5.32 18.16
N TYR A 421 8.23 -5.19 16.92
CA TYR A 421 8.84 -4.34 15.90
C TYR A 421 7.80 -3.38 15.31
N CYS A 422 8.24 -2.17 15.04
CA CYS A 422 7.53 -1.25 14.17
C CYS A 422 7.51 -1.78 12.72
N PRO A 423 6.40 -1.58 11.98
CA PRO A 423 6.36 -1.93 10.56
C PRO A 423 7.44 -1.21 9.74
N HIS A 424 7.82 -1.80 8.60
CA HIS A 424 8.84 -1.24 7.71
C HIS A 424 8.56 0.24 7.36
N GLY A 425 9.58 1.08 7.50
CA GLY A 425 9.48 2.54 7.27
C GLY A 425 8.82 3.32 8.43
N SER A 426 8.74 2.72 9.62
CA SER A 426 8.31 3.38 10.85
C SER A 426 9.24 3.05 12.00
N ALA A 427 9.34 3.96 12.96
CA ALA A 427 10.07 3.80 14.21
C ALA A 427 9.16 4.15 15.39
N VAL A 428 9.56 3.79 16.60
CA VAL A 428 8.80 4.05 17.82
C VAL A 428 8.70 5.57 18.03
N VAL A 429 7.49 6.07 18.29
CA VAL A 429 7.22 7.48 18.63
C VAL A 429 6.61 7.64 20.03
N GLU A 430 6.20 6.53 20.63
CA GLU A 430 5.72 6.49 22.01
C GLU A 430 5.93 5.10 22.60
N VAL A 431 6.33 5.10 23.87
CA VAL A 431 6.46 3.91 24.72
C VAL A 431 5.58 4.14 25.93
N GLY A 432 4.87 3.10 26.33
CA GLY A 432 4.27 3.03 27.65
C GLY A 432 4.33 1.61 28.17
N CYS A 433 3.85 1.41 29.38
CA CYS A 433 3.64 0.08 29.93
C CYS A 433 2.46 0.07 30.90
N SER A 434 2.13 -1.12 31.38
CA SER A 434 1.08 -1.38 32.35
C SER A 434 1.42 -2.63 33.15
N GLY A 435 0.57 -2.94 34.15
CA GLY A 435 0.76 -4.06 35.06
C GLY A 435 1.79 -3.74 36.16
N ARG A 436 2.44 -4.76 36.73
CA ARG A 436 3.37 -4.56 37.87
C ARG A 436 4.80 -4.50 37.36
N TYR A 437 5.56 -3.52 37.84
CA TYR A 437 6.95 -3.31 37.40
C TYR A 437 7.07 -3.23 35.87
N CYS A 438 6.12 -2.55 35.22
CA CYS A 438 6.16 -2.32 33.77
C CYS A 438 6.11 -3.61 32.89
N ASP A 439 5.66 -4.75 33.45
CA ASP A 439 5.64 -6.09 32.81
C ASP A 439 4.97 -6.20 31.43
N ASN A 440 4.00 -5.33 31.15
CA ASN A 440 3.34 -5.26 29.84
C ASN A 440 3.71 -3.96 29.12
N LEU A 441 4.72 -4.03 28.26
CA LEU A 441 5.16 -2.95 27.40
C LEU A 441 4.18 -2.72 26.23
N HIS A 442 3.98 -1.47 25.82
CA HIS A 442 3.27 -1.11 24.60
C HIS A 442 4.07 -0.09 23.78
N LEU A 443 4.10 -0.27 22.46
CA LEU A 443 4.76 0.63 21.52
C LEU A 443 3.73 1.24 20.57
N VAL A 444 3.92 2.52 20.28
CA VAL A 444 3.27 3.18 19.15
C VAL A 444 4.34 3.61 18.18
N CYS A 445 4.19 3.18 16.93
CA CYS A 445 5.11 3.48 15.84
C CYS A 445 4.57 4.61 14.97
N GLY A 446 5.45 5.47 14.47
CA GLY A 446 5.15 6.51 13.50
C GLY A 446 5.98 6.32 12.24
N ARG A 447 5.41 6.59 11.06
CA ARG A 447 6.18 6.53 9.81
C ARG A 447 7.20 7.66 9.70
N TYR A 448 8.32 7.40 9.04
CA TYR A 448 9.24 8.45 8.61
C TYR A 448 8.54 9.42 7.64
N ALA A 449 8.77 10.72 7.78
CA ALA A 449 8.12 11.75 6.95
C ALA A 449 8.58 11.77 5.48
N ARG A 450 9.55 10.92 5.11
CA ARG A 450 10.04 10.78 3.73
C ARG A 450 10.25 9.31 3.39
N GLU A 451 9.65 8.91 2.27
CA GLU A 451 9.93 7.65 1.57
C GLU A 451 11.34 7.71 0.95
N PHE A 452 12.37 7.52 1.78
CA PHE A 452 13.73 7.37 1.27
C PHE A 452 13.88 5.99 0.64
N VAL A 453 13.99 5.97 -0.68
CA VAL A 453 14.26 4.78 -1.51
C VAL A 453 15.74 4.37 -1.38
N PHE A 454 16.17 4.08 -0.16
CA PHE A 454 17.41 3.34 0.10
C PHE A 454 17.04 1.88 0.39
N GLY A 455 17.85 0.97 -0.17
CA GLY A 455 17.51 -0.45 -0.22
C GLY A 455 17.22 -1.03 1.16
N HIS A 456 16.21 -1.90 1.21
CA HIS A 456 15.77 -2.62 2.41
C HIS A 456 16.96 -3.08 3.26
N ARG A 457 16.89 -2.76 4.57
CA ARG A 457 17.48 -3.68 5.55
C ARG A 457 16.61 -4.93 5.56
N ASP A 458 17.24 -6.05 5.25
CA ASP A 458 16.66 -7.36 5.52
C ASP A 458 16.38 -7.47 7.03
N ILE A 459 15.35 -8.24 7.41
CA ILE A 459 15.07 -8.53 8.83
C ILE A 459 16.29 -9.21 9.47
N ASP A 460 17.07 -9.96 8.70
CA ASP A 460 18.33 -10.56 9.16
C ASP A 460 19.46 -9.54 9.44
N SER A 461 19.22 -8.23 9.27
CA SER A 461 20.16 -7.13 9.55
C SER A 461 19.76 -6.22 10.72
N HIS A 462 18.85 -6.67 11.60
CA HIS A 462 18.58 -6.03 12.90
C HIS A 462 19.89 -5.73 13.66
N GLN A 463 20.03 -4.49 14.09
CA GLN A 463 21.16 -4.04 14.91
C GLN A 463 20.70 -3.89 16.36
N TRP A 464 20.29 -5.03 16.91
CA TRP A 464 20.01 -5.19 18.33
C TRP A 464 21.18 -4.70 19.17
N SER A 465 20.87 -3.88 20.17
CA SER A 465 21.77 -3.59 21.28
C SER A 465 22.13 -4.88 22.03
N GLY A 466 23.16 -4.79 22.88
CA GLY A 466 23.27 -5.75 23.99
C GLY A 466 22.02 -5.66 24.88
N TRP A 467 21.77 -6.73 25.64
CA TRP A 467 20.81 -6.70 26.75
C TRP A 467 21.32 -5.79 27.87
N TYR A 468 20.41 -5.14 28.58
CA TYR A 468 20.69 -4.27 29.73
C TYR A 468 19.47 -4.16 30.66
N SER A 469 19.71 -4.08 31.96
CA SER A 469 18.74 -3.75 33.02
C SER A 469 19.22 -2.56 33.85
N GLU A 470 18.55 -2.19 34.95
CA GLU A 470 19.12 -1.23 35.91
C GLU A 470 20.46 -1.70 36.52
N GLU A 471 20.69 -3.01 36.63
CA GLU A 471 21.89 -3.57 37.27
C GLU A 471 23.15 -3.28 36.47
N ASP A 472 23.02 -3.20 35.14
CA ASP A 472 24.06 -2.82 34.19
C ASP A 472 24.22 -1.29 34.01
N GLY A 473 23.54 -0.49 34.84
CA GLY A 473 23.54 0.98 34.74
C GLY A 473 22.46 1.55 33.80
N GLY A 474 21.52 0.72 33.37
CA GLY A 474 20.31 1.16 32.66
C GLY A 474 20.44 1.29 31.14
N HIS A 475 21.62 1.08 30.56
CA HIS A 475 21.87 1.31 29.13
C HIS A 475 22.64 0.15 28.47
N PRO A 476 22.59 0.01 27.12
CA PRO A 476 23.37 -1.00 26.41
C PRO A 476 24.88 -1.01 26.76
N PRO A 477 25.51 -2.20 26.84
CA PRO A 477 26.95 -2.31 26.98
C PRO A 477 27.70 -1.55 25.87
N GLY A 478 28.62 -0.67 26.27
CA GLY A 478 29.42 0.13 25.34
C GLY A 478 28.81 1.48 24.94
N TRP A 479 27.60 1.81 25.39
CA TRP A 479 27.11 3.19 25.37
C TRP A 479 27.87 4.00 26.43
N LEU A 480 28.88 4.76 26.00
CA LEU A 480 29.49 5.82 26.81
C LEU A 480 28.47 6.95 26.99
N ASP A 481 28.45 7.66 28.12
CA ASP A 481 27.63 8.86 28.26
C ASP A 481 28.39 10.11 27.76
N PRO A 482 27.91 10.87 26.76
CA PRO A 482 26.70 10.66 25.95
C PRO A 482 26.92 9.73 24.74
N ALA A 483 26.02 8.77 24.56
CA ALA A 483 26.21 7.72 23.55
C ALA A 483 25.89 8.25 22.15
N PRO A 484 26.73 7.95 21.13
CA PRO A 484 26.41 8.30 19.75
C PRO A 484 25.14 7.54 19.35
N ILE A 485 24.10 8.28 18.98
CA ILE A 485 22.84 7.68 18.54
C ILE A 485 23.11 6.95 17.23
N THR A 486 22.90 5.64 17.21
CA THR A 486 23.13 4.83 16.02
C THR A 486 21.94 4.79 15.08
N GLY A 487 20.72 5.14 15.52
CA GLY A 487 19.54 5.27 14.66
C GLY A 487 18.26 5.57 15.44
N PHE A 488 17.11 5.50 14.76
CA PHE A 488 15.80 5.47 15.42
C PHE A 488 15.47 4.06 15.91
N VAL A 489 14.79 3.93 17.05
CA VAL A 489 14.38 2.64 17.62
C VAL A 489 13.23 2.06 16.78
N THR A 490 13.47 0.91 16.16
CA THR A 490 12.51 0.18 15.30
C THR A 490 11.95 -1.06 15.96
N GLY A 491 12.53 -1.53 17.06
CA GLY A 491 12.00 -2.64 17.84
C GLY A 491 12.48 -2.61 19.28
N VAL A 492 11.71 -3.25 20.16
CA VAL A 492 12.06 -3.46 21.56
C VAL A 492 11.83 -4.93 21.89
N ASP A 493 12.76 -5.50 22.63
CA ASP A 493 12.70 -6.86 23.15
C ASP A 493 12.90 -6.78 24.67
N CYS A 494 12.19 -7.61 25.41
CA CYS A 494 12.36 -7.72 26.86
C CYS A 494 12.48 -9.20 27.24
N ARG A 495 13.13 -9.48 28.37
CA ARG A 495 13.16 -10.81 28.99
C ARG A 495 13.37 -10.68 30.51
N GLY A 496 13.41 -11.83 31.19
CA GLY A 496 13.51 -11.87 32.65
C GLY A 496 12.14 -11.66 33.28
N ASP A 497 12.07 -11.83 34.60
CA ASP A 497 10.81 -11.60 35.33
C ASP A 497 10.43 -10.12 35.22
N TYR A 498 9.21 -9.81 34.75
CA TYR A 498 8.70 -8.44 34.56
C TYR A 498 9.47 -7.57 33.55
N CYS A 499 9.96 -8.13 32.44
CA CYS A 499 10.74 -7.39 31.41
C CYS A 499 12.04 -6.70 31.90
N ASP A 500 12.61 -7.13 33.04
CA ASP A 500 13.83 -6.60 33.69
C ASP A 500 15.01 -6.33 32.72
N ASP A 501 15.31 -7.27 31.83
CA ASP A 501 16.30 -7.12 30.76
C ASP A 501 15.65 -6.53 29.50
N LEU A 502 16.07 -5.34 29.06
CA LEU A 502 15.69 -4.77 27.75
C LEU A 502 16.80 -4.89 26.71
N ARG A 503 16.41 -4.86 25.43
CA ARG A 503 17.27 -4.43 24.31
C ARG A 503 16.44 -3.72 23.25
N VAL A 504 17.10 -2.92 22.41
CA VAL A 504 16.48 -2.15 21.33
C VAL A 504 17.11 -2.50 19.98
N ASP A 505 16.29 -2.59 18.94
CA ASP A 505 16.72 -2.61 17.55
C ASP A 505 16.68 -1.19 16.99
N SER A 506 17.70 -0.81 16.21
CA SER A 506 17.82 0.52 15.64
C SER A 506 18.08 0.50 14.14
N ASP A 507 17.30 1.29 13.41
CA ASP A 507 17.52 1.54 11.99
C ASP A 507 18.64 2.57 11.80
N ALA A 508 19.87 2.08 11.73
CA ALA A 508 21.05 2.90 11.49
C ALA A 508 21.23 3.37 10.04
N ALA A 509 20.26 3.11 9.15
CA ALA A 509 20.19 3.83 7.88
C ALA A 509 19.65 5.25 8.05
N GLN A 510 18.91 5.52 9.14
CA GLN A 510 18.43 6.84 9.51
C GLN A 510 19.28 7.44 10.62
N SER A 511 20.00 8.52 10.32
CA SER A 511 20.77 9.27 11.32
C SER A 511 19.92 10.39 11.92
N PRO A 512 19.49 10.30 13.20
CA PRO A 512 18.75 11.36 13.86
C PRO A 512 19.53 12.68 13.97
N VAL A 513 18.80 13.79 13.96
CA VAL A 513 19.35 15.15 13.98
C VAL A 513 19.43 15.68 15.41
N GLY A 514 20.63 15.58 16.01
CA GLY A 514 20.93 16.09 17.35
C GLY A 514 20.95 14.99 18.42
N GLU A 515 21.39 15.36 19.63
CA GLU A 515 21.68 14.42 20.75
C GLU A 515 20.44 13.75 21.36
N GLY A 516 19.24 14.12 20.90
CA GLY A 516 17.95 13.75 21.47
C GLY A 516 17.64 14.48 22.77
N ALA A 517 16.37 14.65 23.08
CA ALA A 517 15.90 15.22 24.35
C ALA A 517 15.13 14.15 25.14
N PRO A 518 15.31 14.05 26.48
CA PRO A 518 14.45 13.22 27.31
C PRO A 518 13.04 13.81 27.31
N VAL A 519 12.03 12.98 27.01
CA VAL A 519 10.61 13.40 26.96
C VAL A 519 9.82 13.00 28.20
N GLY A 520 10.28 12.01 28.94
CA GLY A 520 9.66 11.56 30.18
C GLY A 520 10.22 10.22 30.68
N VAL A 521 9.75 9.83 31.86
CA VAL A 521 9.93 8.48 32.43
C VAL A 521 8.59 7.77 32.33
N VAL A 522 8.61 6.53 31.83
CA VAL A 522 7.49 5.60 31.77
C VAL A 522 7.59 4.65 32.97
N SER A 523 6.54 4.60 33.77
CA SER A 523 6.26 3.53 34.72
C SER A 523 4.77 3.20 34.68
N GLU A 524 4.30 2.25 35.48
CA GLU A 524 2.87 1.97 35.64
C GLU A 524 2.06 3.18 36.18
N GLU A 525 2.73 4.18 36.77
CA GLU A 525 2.12 5.42 37.28
C GLU A 525 2.17 6.59 36.28
N THR A 526 3.11 6.59 35.34
CA THR A 526 3.39 7.75 34.46
C THR A 526 3.29 7.48 32.96
N ALA A 527 3.02 6.24 32.54
CA ALA A 527 2.83 5.90 31.12
C ALA A 527 1.66 6.67 30.47
N PRO A 528 1.73 6.99 29.16
CA PRO A 528 2.85 6.76 28.23
C PRO A 528 3.75 7.99 28.04
N ALA A 529 5.01 7.77 27.66
CA ALA A 529 5.91 8.84 27.21
C ALA A 529 5.85 8.97 25.68
N ARG A 530 5.69 10.20 25.20
CA ARG A 530 5.41 10.52 23.79
C ARG A 530 6.48 11.43 23.23
N CYS A 531 7.01 11.09 22.07
CA CYS A 531 7.85 12.01 21.31
C CYS A 531 7.01 13.19 20.80
N PRO A 532 7.57 14.42 20.77
CA PRO A 532 7.01 15.54 20.05
C PRO A 532 6.75 15.20 18.57
N ALA A 533 5.81 15.93 17.99
CA ALA A 533 5.50 15.92 16.56
C ALA A 533 6.76 15.89 15.67
N GLY A 534 6.89 14.84 14.84
CA GLY A 534 8.03 14.65 13.94
C GLY A 534 9.33 14.22 14.62
N GLN A 535 9.30 13.73 15.86
CA GLN A 535 10.42 13.06 16.52
C GLN A 535 10.13 11.58 16.76
N PHE A 536 11.20 10.79 16.85
CA PHE A 536 11.16 9.35 17.11
C PHE A 536 12.05 9.01 18.30
N VAL A 537 11.73 7.91 18.97
CA VAL A 537 12.54 7.36 20.06
C VAL A 537 13.90 6.96 19.50
N THR A 538 14.95 7.42 20.18
CA THR A 538 16.35 7.12 19.85
C THR A 538 17.08 6.40 20.98
N LYS A 539 16.59 6.53 22.22
CA LYS A 539 17.15 5.87 23.41
C LYS A 539 16.02 5.47 24.37
N LEU A 540 16.18 4.30 24.99
CA LEU A 540 15.45 3.86 26.17
C LEU A 540 16.50 3.58 27.27
N LEU A 541 16.19 3.93 28.51
CA LEU A 541 17.06 3.69 29.67
C LEU A 541 16.25 3.03 30.78
N CYS A 542 16.69 1.86 31.25
CA CYS A 542 16.14 1.20 32.44
C CYS A 542 16.58 1.90 33.71
N SER A 543 15.68 2.00 34.68
CA SER A 543 15.98 2.47 36.03
C SER A 543 14.91 2.00 37.01
N GLY A 544 15.15 2.17 38.30
CA GLY A 544 14.29 1.62 39.36
C GLY A 544 14.49 0.12 39.51
N SER A 545 13.50 -0.64 39.99
CA SER A 545 13.65 -2.09 40.20
C SER A 545 12.86 -2.89 39.16
N TYR A 546 13.48 -3.90 38.55
CA TYR A 546 12.94 -4.66 37.41
C TYR A 546 12.63 -3.76 36.21
N CYS A 547 13.51 -2.80 35.92
CA CYS A 547 13.32 -1.77 34.89
C CYS A 547 11.96 -1.01 34.98
N ASP A 548 11.35 -0.89 36.18
CA ASP A 548 10.03 -0.27 36.37
C ASP A 548 9.93 1.21 35.94
N ASN A 549 11.06 1.88 35.74
CA ASN A 549 11.16 3.25 35.22
C ASN A 549 11.98 3.32 33.91
N ILE A 550 11.29 3.26 32.76
CA ILE A 550 11.89 3.40 31.43
C ILE A 550 11.93 4.88 31.03
N SER A 551 13.10 5.50 31.05
CA SER A 551 13.26 6.86 30.52
C SER A 551 13.36 6.84 28.99
N VAL A 552 12.76 7.83 28.31
CA VAL A 552 12.62 7.88 26.85
C VAL A 552 13.25 9.15 26.27
N TRP A 553 14.09 9.02 25.23
CA TRP A 553 14.67 10.15 24.48
C TRP A 553 14.18 10.15 23.04
N CYS A 554 13.85 11.34 22.55
CA CYS A 554 13.37 11.54 21.19
C CYS A 554 14.27 12.51 20.40
N SER A 555 14.42 12.27 19.10
CA SER A 555 15.17 13.13 18.17
C SER A 555 14.46 13.22 16.82
N GLN A 556 14.81 14.22 16.00
CA GLN A 556 14.22 14.48 14.67
C GLN A 556 14.88 13.65 13.56
#